data_AF-A0A2S7F511-F1
#
_entry.id   AF-A0A2S7F511-F1
#
_cell.length_a   1.000
_cell.length_b   1.000
_cell.length_c   1.000
_cell.angle_alpha   90.00
_cell.angle_beta   90.00
_cell.angle_gamma   90.00
#
_symmetry.space_group_name_H-M   'P 1'
#
loop_
_entity.id
_entity.type
_entity.pdbx_description
1 polymer ?
#
loop_
_entity_poly.entity_id
_entity_poly.type
_entity_poly.pdbx_seq_one_letter_code
_entity_poly.pdbx_strand_id
1 'polypeptide(L)' 'MEVIHRTSSWRTREEVEWATLNWAGWFNNRRLPEPIGNIPPAEAEANDYSHSHESAMSA' A
#
# COMPACT_ATOMS: atom_id res chain seq x y z
N MET A 1 -1.61 -11.09 9.84
CA MET A 1 -3.01 -11.06 9.37
C MET A 1 -3.00 -11.17 7.86
N GLU A 2 -3.52 -12.28 7.34
CA GLU A 2 -3.74 -12.48 5.92
C GLU A 2 -5.09 -11.84 5.56
N VAL A 3 -5.09 -10.80 4.73
CA VAL A 3 -6.30 -10.02 4.39
C VAL A 3 -7.02 -10.63 3.18
N ILE A 4 -6.30 -11.37 2.36
CA ILE A 4 -6.87 -12.19 1.27
C ILE A 4 -6.91 -13.62 1.76
N HIS A 5 -8.08 -14.11 2.17
CA HIS A 5 -8.22 -15.52 2.51
C HIS A 5 -8.01 -16.38 1.25
N ARG A 6 -7.39 -17.56 1.40
CA ARG A 6 -7.40 -18.58 0.35
C ARG A 6 -8.83 -19.06 0.11
N THR A 7 -9.56 -18.39 -0.76
CA THR A 7 -10.83 -18.88 -1.28
C THR A 7 -10.52 -20.05 -2.22
N SER A 8 -11.15 -21.21 -1.99
CA SER A 8 -10.88 -22.46 -2.73
C SER A 8 -11.24 -22.42 -4.22
N SER A 9 -11.87 -21.34 -4.69
CA SER A 9 -12.09 -21.08 -6.11
C SER A 9 -12.28 -19.58 -6.33
N TRP A 10 -11.25 -18.88 -6.80
CA TRP A 10 -11.48 -17.64 -7.54
C TRP A 10 -12.12 -18.05 -8.86
N ARG A 11 -13.42 -17.80 -9.01
CA ARG A 11 -14.22 -18.32 -10.12
C ARG A 11 -14.11 -17.43 -11.35
N THR A 12 -13.84 -16.14 -11.15
CA THR A 12 -13.69 -15.18 -12.24
C THR A 12 -12.51 -14.26 -12.02
N ARG A 13 -12.09 -13.60 -13.10
CA ARG A 13 -11.01 -12.61 -13.05
C ARG A 13 -11.42 -11.38 -12.23
N GLU A 14 -12.68 -10.98 -12.33
CA GLU A 14 -13.22 -9.83 -11.61
C GLU A 14 -13.15 -10.03 -10.08
N GLU A 15 -13.35 -11.25 -9.57
CA GLU A 15 -13.19 -11.55 -8.15
C GLU A 15 -11.74 -11.31 -7.69
N VAL A 16 -10.76 -11.77 -8.48
CA VAL A 16 -9.33 -11.58 -8.17
C VAL A 16 -8.95 -10.11 -8.22
N GLU A 17 -9.44 -9.38 -9.23
CA GLU A 17 -9.23 -7.93 -9.36
C GLU A 17 -9.77 -7.20 -8.13
N TRP A 18 -11.00 -7.51 -7.71
CA TRP A 18 -11.61 -6.90 -6.52
C TRP A 18 -10.85 -7.19 -5.24
N ALA A 19 -10.40 -8.43 -5.03
CA ALA A 19 -9.63 -8.77 -3.84
C ALA A 19 -8.25 -8.12 -3.83
N THR A 20 -7.61 -8.01 -4.99
CA THR A 20 -6.33 -7.31 -5.14
C THR A 20 -6.49 -5.82 -4.83
N LEU A 21 -7.56 -5.19 -5.35
CA LEU A 21 -7.87 -3.78 -5.06
C LEU A 21 -8.13 -3.54 -3.57
N ASN A 22 -8.89 -4.42 -2.91
CA ASN A 22 -9.13 -4.32 -1.48
C ASN A 22 -7.84 -4.49 -0.66
N TRP A 23 -7.00 -5.45 -1.03
CA TRP A 23 -5.71 -5.64 -0.39
C TRP A 23 -4.79 -4.45 -0.57
N ALA A 24 -4.64 -3.93 -1.80
CA ALA A 24 -3.81 -2.77 -2.09
C ALA A 24 -4.31 -1.53 -1.34
N GLY A 25 -5.63 -1.31 -1.30
CA GLY A 25 -6.25 -0.23 -0.55
C GLY A 25 -5.91 -0.29 0.94
N TRP A 26 -6.06 -1.47 1.56
CA TRP A 26 -5.70 -1.67 2.97
C TRP A 26 -4.18 -1.51 3.20
N PHE A 27 -3.35 -2.14 2.35
CA PHE A 27 -1.91 -2.14 2.51
C PHE A 27 -1.35 -0.72 2.41
N ASN A 28 -1.76 0.05 1.41
CA ASN A 28 -1.22 1.39 1.16
C ASN A 28 -1.73 2.44 2.15
N ASN A 29 -2.99 2.32 2.61
CA ASN A 29 -3.66 3.41 3.33
C ASN A 29 -3.95 3.11 4.80
N ARG A 30 -3.81 1.85 5.26
CA ARG A 30 -4.23 1.45 6.61
C ARG A 30 -3.23 0.56 7.34
N ARG A 31 -2.36 -0.17 6.63
CA ARG A 31 -1.31 -0.97 7.26
C ARG A 31 -0.26 -0.04 7.85
N LEU A 32 0.13 -0.29 9.10
CA LEU A 32 1.16 0.47 9.81
C LEU A 32 2.37 -0.44 10.05
N PRO A 33 3.44 -0.31 9.27
CA PRO A 33 4.65 -1.10 9.45
C PRO A 33 5.62 -0.37 10.38
N GLU A 34 6.10 -1.07 11.41
CA GLU A 34 7.12 -0.55 12.33
C GLU A 34 8.41 -0.06 11.63
N PRO A 35 8.95 -0.73 10.57
CA PRO A 35 10.19 -0.29 9.93
C PRO A 35 10.14 1.09 9.27
N ILE A 36 8.95 1.56 8.87
CA ILE A 36 8.76 2.88 8.23
C ILE A 36 8.18 3.91 9.19
N GLY A 37 8.24 3.65 10.51
CA GLY A 37 7.79 4.60 11.53
C GLY A 37 6.31 4.52 11.88
N ASN A 38 5.63 3.39 11.59
CA ASN A 38 4.22 3.19 11.89
C ASN A 38 3.27 4.19 11.21
N ILE A 39 3.62 4.66 10.02
CA ILE A 39 2.73 5.45 9.13
C ILE A 39 2.28 4.59 7.93
N PRO A 40 1.14 4.93 7.29
CA PRO A 40 0.71 4.24 6.07
C PRO A 40 1.78 4.35 4.97
N PRO A 41 2.02 3.27 4.18
CA PRO A 41 3.00 3.30 3.09
C PRO A 41 2.80 4.44 2.10
N ALA A 42 1.55 4.77 1.74
CA ALA A 42 1.28 5.87 0.83
C ALA A 42 1.73 7.23 1.39
N GLU A 43 1.64 7.42 2.71
CA GLU A 43 2.12 8.61 3.39
C GLU A 43 3.65 8.63 3.46
N ALA A 44 4.28 7.49 3.75
CA ALA A 44 5.73 7.38 3.73
C ALA A 44 6.32 7.71 2.35
N GLU A 45 5.73 7.18 1.27
CA GLU A 45 6.13 7.50 -0.10
C GLU A 45 5.94 8.98 -0.42
N ALA A 46 4.78 9.57 -0.08
CA ALA A 46 4.53 11.00 -0.31
C ALA A 46 5.59 11.87 0.39
N ASN A 47 5.94 11.54 1.63
CA ASN A 47 6.99 12.22 2.36
C ASN A 47 8.35 12.08 1.66
N ASP A 48 8.74 10.89 1.24
CA ASP A 48 10.02 10.64 0.54
C ASP A 48 10.12 11.44 -0.77
N TYR A 49 9.05 11.48 -1.56
CA TYR A 49 9.00 12.27 -2.79
C TYR A 49 9.10 13.78 -2.51
N SER A 50 8.43 14.29 -1.48
CA SER A 50 8.53 15.70 -1.09
C SER A 50 9.95 16.08 -0.65
N HIS A 51 10.60 15.27 0.19
CA HIS A 51 11.97 15.51 0.64
C HIS A 51 12.98 15.44 -0.51
N SER A 52 12.81 14.46 -1.41
CA SER A 52 13.64 14.31 -2.61
C SER A 52 13.47 15.51 -3.54
N HIS A 53 12.24 16.00 -3.71
CA HIS A 53 11.95 17.17 -4.54
C HIS A 53 12.55 18.47 -3.96
N GLU A 54 12.44 18.67 -2.64
CA GLU A 54 13.03 19.81 -1.95
C GLU A 54 14.57 19.80 -2.00
N SER A 55 15.18 18.62 -1.86
CA SER A 55 16.63 18.44 -2.01
C SER A 55 17.10 18.74 -3.44
N ALA A 56 16.31 18.40 -4.47
CA ALA A 56 16.63 18.69 -5.86
C ALA A 56 16.48 20.18 -6.22
N MET A 57 15.61 20.93 -5.55
CA MET A 57 15.43 22.37 -5.76
C MET A 57 16.43 23.24 -4.99
N SER A 58 17.08 22.70 -3.96
CA SER A 58 18.04 23.42 -3.10
C SER A 58 19.50 23.17 -3.49
N ALA A 59 19.77 22.35 -4.51
CA ALA A 59 21.08 22.06 -5.08
C ALA A 59 21.33 22.85 -6.37
#